data_AF-A0A2P8HS52-F1
#
_entry.id   AF-A0A2P8HS52-F1
#
_cell.length_a   1.000
_cell.length_b   1.000
_cell.length_c   1.000
_cell.angle_alpha   90.00
_cell.angle_beta   90.00
_cell.angle_gamma   90.00
#
_symmetry.space_group_name_H-M   'P 1'
#
loop_
_entity.id
_entity.type
_entity.pdbx_description
1 polymer ?
#
loop_
_entity_poly.entity_id
_entity_poly.type
_entity_poly.pdbx_seq_one_letter_code
_entity_poly.pdbx_strand_id
1 'polypeptide(L)'
;MRNIACTFNVDGIPTKVNLRKLPRERRFQAVIDRSITEYIISDETNEIEYYEGPELSEYLFTRISALIRQYFPNVKAIMKIGEDNYEDYDDY
;
A
#
# COMPACT_ATOMS: atom_id res chain seq x y z
N MET A 1 13.21 0.04 5.36
CA MET A 1 12.06 -0.14 4.45
C MET A 1 11.70 -1.61 4.42
N ARG A 2 10.44 -1.97 4.70
CA ARG A 2 9.97 -3.36 4.54
C ARG A 2 9.41 -3.51 3.13
N ASN A 3 9.99 -4.43 2.37
CA ASN A 3 9.55 -4.78 1.03
C ASN A 3 9.00 -6.20 1.07
N ILE A 4 7.88 -6.43 0.39
CA ILE A 4 7.27 -7.74 0.23
C ILE A 4 7.35 -8.08 -1.26
N ALA A 5 7.93 -9.24 -1.57
CA ALA A 5 7.87 -9.80 -2.90
C ALA A 5 6.97 -11.03 -2.83
N CYS A 6 5.90 -11.04 -3.62
CA CYS A 6 4.99 -12.17 -3.72
C CYS A 6 4.67 -12.45 -5.19
N THR A 7 4.14 -13.63 -5.46
CA THR A 7 3.66 -14.01 -6.80
C THR A 7 2.21 -14.41 -6.65
N PHE A 8 1.34 -13.78 -7.42
CA PHE A 8 -0.06 -14.18 -7.54
C PHE A 8 -0.27 -14.93 -8.83
N ASN A 9 -1.21 -15.86 -8.83
CA ASN A 9 -1.72 -16.43 -10.07
C ASN A 9 -2.94 -15.58 -10.48
N VAL A 10 -2.82 -14.88 -11.61
CA VAL A 10 -3.88 -14.05 -12.21
C VAL A 10 -4.20 -14.68 -13.55
N ASP A 11 -5.41 -15.23 -13.70
CA ASP A 11 -5.87 -15.88 -14.93
C ASP A 11 -4.92 -16.97 -15.49
N GLY A 12 -4.29 -17.74 -14.60
CA GLY A 12 -3.33 -18.79 -14.97
C GLY A 12 -1.91 -18.28 -15.19
N ILE A 13 -1.68 -16.96 -15.17
CA ILE A 13 -0.38 -16.33 -15.37
C ILE A 13 0.24 -16.01 -14.00
N PRO A 14 1.48 -16.48 -13.72
CA PRO A 14 2.19 -16.10 -12.51
C PRO A 14 2.67 -14.64 -12.61
N THR A 15 2.01 -13.75 -11.88
CA THR A 15 2.31 -12.33 -11.82
C THR A 15 3.10 -11.99 -10.56
N LYS A 16 4.32 -11.49 -10.74
CA LYS A 16 5.16 -11.07 -9.62
C LYS A 16 4.80 -9.66 -9.17
N VAL A 17 4.52 -9.50 -7.89
CA VAL A 17 4.20 -8.21 -7.27
C VAL A 17 5.24 -7.90 -6.21
N ASN A 18 5.86 -6.72 -6.34
CA ASN A 18 6.73 -6.17 -5.31
C ASN A 18 6.03 -5.02 -4.62
N LEU A 19 5.60 -5.23 -3.38
CA LEU A 19 4.95 -4.23 -2.55
C LEU A 19 5.99 -3.55 -1.65
N ARG A 20 6.00 -2.23 -1.65
CA ARG A 20 6.94 -1.40 -0.87
C ARG A 20 6.16 -0.35 -0.09
N LYS A 21 6.50 -0.16 1.19
CA LYS A 21 6.03 1.00 1.94
C LYS A 21 7.00 2.16 1.76
N LEU A 22 6.51 3.31 1.28
CA LEU A 22 7.24 4.57 1.26
C LEU A 22 7.12 5.26 2.63
N PRO A 23 8.18 5.26 3.46
CA PRO A 23 8.06 5.67 4.86
C PRO A 23 7.73 7.15 5.04
N ARG A 24 8.23 8.01 4.15
CA ARG A 24 8.07 9.46 4.22
C ARG A 24 6.73 9.96 3.68
N GLU A 25 6.12 9.20 2.77
CA GLU A 25 4.90 9.62 2.06
C GLU A 25 3.65 8.91 2.58
N ARG A 26 3.79 7.94 3.51
CA ARG A 26 2.71 7.05 3.97
C ARG A 26 1.95 6.36 2.81
N ARG A 27 2.65 6.14 1.70
CA ARG A 27 2.15 5.45 0.49
C ARG A 27 2.67 4.03 0.41
N PHE A 28 1.93 3.21 -0.33
CA PHE A 28 2.34 1.87 -0.72
C PHE A 28 2.48 1.80 -2.23
N GLN A 29 3.60 1.27 -2.70
CA GLN A 29 3.85 1.05 -4.11
C GLN A 29 3.77 -0.44 -4.42
N ALA A 30 2.87 -0.82 -5.33
CA ALA A 30 2.88 -2.12 -5.96
C ALA A 30 3.59 -2.01 -7.31
N VAL A 31 4.68 -2.78 -7.47
CA VAL A 31 5.44 -2.86 -8.72
C VAL A 31 5.13 -4.19 -9.40
N ILE A 32 4.57 -4.12 -10.61
CA ILE A 32 4.24 -5.26 -11.47
C ILE A 32 4.80 -4.98 -12.85
N ASP A 33 5.67 -5.85 -13.37
CA ASP A 33 6.26 -5.72 -14.72
C ASP A 33 6.76 -4.31 -15.07
N ARG A 34 7.42 -3.66 -14.10
CA ARG A 34 7.97 -2.29 -14.15
C ARG A 34 6.94 -1.16 -14.09
N SER A 35 5.65 -1.47 -14.15
CA SER A 35 4.57 -0.54 -13.80
C SER A 35 4.51 -0.36 -12.28
N ILE A 36 4.27 0.87 -11.84
CA ILE A 36 4.15 1.23 -10.43
C ILE A 36 2.75 1.77 -10.21
N THR A 37 2.02 1.14 -9.31
CA THR A 37 0.72 1.61 -8.83
C THR A 37 0.85 2.00 -7.36
N GLU A 38 0.41 3.20 -7.02
CA GLU A 38 0.45 3.75 -5.67
C GLU A 38 -0.91 3.63 -4.98
N TYR A 39 -0.86 3.34 -3.69
CA TYR A 39 -2.01 3.25 -2.79
C TYR A 39 -1.78 4.07 -1.53
N ILE A 40 -2.87 4.60 -0.99
CA ILE A 40 -2.91 5.32 0.29
C ILE A 40 -3.91 4.64 1.24
N ILE A 41 -3.87 5.01 2.52
CA ILE A 41 -4.92 4.65 3.47
C ILE A 41 -5.73 5.93 3.73
N SER A 42 -7.03 5.84 3.45
CA SER A 42 -8.01 6.91 3.54
C SER A 42 -8.28 7.34 4.97
N ASP A 43 -8.27 8.65 5.19
CA ASP A 43 -8.45 9.30 6.50
C ASP A 43 -9.85 9.09 7.05
N GLU A 44 -10.83 9.01 6.15
CA GLU A 44 -12.24 8.98 6.48
C GLU A 44 -12.72 7.55 6.74
N THR A 45 -12.22 6.58 5.97
CA THR A 45 -12.68 5.19 5.99
C THR A 45 -11.68 4.21 6.61
N ASN A 46 -10.41 4.62 6.75
CA ASN A 46 -9.29 3.74 7.09
C ASN A 46 -9.18 2.53 6.13
N GLU A 47 -9.62 2.73 4.88
CA GLU A 47 -9.52 1.76 3.79
C GLU A 47 -8.37 2.09 2.86
N ILE A 48 -7.90 1.09 2.13
CA ILE A 48 -6.84 1.26 1.16
C ILE A 48 -7.49 1.77 -0.12
N GLU A 49 -6.97 2.86 -0.65
CA GLU A 49 -7.47 3.51 -1.86
C GLU A 49 -6.36 3.60 -2.90
N TYR A 50 -6.76 3.48 -4.17
CA TYR A 50 -5.88 3.78 -5.29
C TYR A 50 -5.53 5.27 -5.30
N TYR A 51 -4.27 5.58 -5.59
CA TYR A 51 -3.75 6.95 -5.62
C TYR A 51 -3.25 7.34 -7.02
N GLU A 52 -2.30 6.58 -7.57
CA GLU A 52 -1.63 6.94 -8.84
C GLU A 52 -1.12 5.71 -9.60
N GLY A 53 -0.94 5.83 -10.92
CA GLY A 53 -0.36 4.81 -11.79
C GLY A 53 -1.40 4.08 -12.66
N PRO A 54 -1.08 2.90 -13.21
CA PRO A 54 -2.07 2.08 -13.88
C PRO A 54 -2.96 1.40 -12.83
N GLU A 55 -4.28 1.53 -12.99
CA GLU A 55 -5.23 0.78 -12.17
C GLU A 55 -5.02 -0.73 -12.37
N LEU A 56 -4.92 -1.45 -11.25
CA LEU A 56 -4.83 -2.90 -11.27
C LEU A 56 -6.23 -3.51 -11.27
N SER A 57 -6.33 -4.75 -11.72
CA SER A 57 -7.59 -5.49 -11.64
C SER A 57 -8.08 -5.59 -10.19
N GLU A 58 -9.40 -5.69 -10.02
CA GLU A 58 -10.03 -5.80 -8.70
C GLU A 58 -9.43 -6.94 -7.86
N TYR A 59 -9.17 -8.09 -8.49
CA TYR A 59 -8.50 -9.21 -7.82
C TYR A 59 -7.13 -8.82 -7.25
N LEU A 60 -6.27 -8.17 -8.04
CA LEU A 60 -4.95 -7.73 -7.60
C LEU A 60 -5.07 -6.68 -6.49
N PHE A 61 -5.99 -5.73 -6.64
CA PHE A 61 -6.27 -4.72 -5.63
C PHE A 61 -6.69 -5.34 -4.29
N THR A 62 -7.63 -6.28 -4.29
CA THR A 62 -8.07 -6.98 -3.06
C THR A 62 -6.91 -7.72 -2.41
N ARG A 63 -6.09 -8.44 -3.19
CA ARG A 63 -4.94 -9.18 -2.68
C ARG A 63 -3.86 -8.27 -2.09
N ILE A 64 -3.53 -7.19 -2.79
CA ILE A 64 -2.55 -6.20 -2.34
C ILE A 64 -3.05 -5.51 -1.07
N SER A 65 -4.32 -5.12 -1.03
CA SER A 65 -4.94 -4.50 0.13
C SER A 65 -4.87 -5.41 1.38
N ALA A 66 -5.17 -6.70 1.21
CA ALA A 66 -5.03 -7.68 2.28
C ALA A 66 -3.57 -7.80 2.78
N LEU A 67 -2.59 -7.84 1.86
CA LEU A 67 -1.17 -7.87 2.23
C LEU A 67 -0.73 -6.61 2.96
N ILE A 68 -1.19 -5.43 2.51
CA ILE A 68 -0.88 -4.17 3.18
C ILE A 68 -1.40 -4.23 4.62
N ARG A 69 -2.66 -4.60 4.84
CA ARG A 69 -3.25 -4.71 6.18
C ARG A 69 -2.51 -5.73 7.07
N GLN A 70 -2.14 -6.89 6.52
CA GLN A 70 -1.47 -7.96 7.28
C GLN A 70 -0.07 -7.57 7.73
N TYR A 71 0.72 -6.95 6.84
CA TYR A 71 2.14 -6.68 7.10
C TYR A 71 2.40 -5.28 7.65
N PHE A 72 1.42 -4.39 7.54
CA PHE A 72 1.48 -3.02 8.04
C PHE A 72 0.27 -2.68 8.94
N PRO A 73 -0.01 -3.48 9.99
CA PRO A 73 -1.22 -3.33 10.81
C PRO A 73 -1.31 -1.99 11.56
N ASN A 74 -0.17 -1.34 11.81
CA ASN A 74 -0.09 -0.09 12.57
C ASN A 74 -0.03 1.18 11.69
N VAL A 75 -0.27 1.06 10.37
CA VAL A 75 -0.30 2.25 9.51
C VAL A 75 -1.70 2.85 9.56
N LYS A 76 -1.83 3.93 10.33
CA LYS A 76 -3.04 4.78 10.36
C LYS A 76 -3.13 5.56 9.05
N ALA A 77 -4.35 6.00 8.73
CA ALA A 77 -4.63 6.85 7.61
C ALA A 77 -3.79 8.15 7.61
N ILE A 78 -3.75 8.83 6.47
CA ILE A 78 -3.16 10.17 6.40
C ILE A 78 -3.98 11.06 7.36
N MET A 79 -3.42 12.15 7.86
CA MET A 79 -4.25 13.24 8.36
C MET A 79 -4.06 14.32 7.32
N LYS A 80 -5.12 14.74 6.63
CA LYS A 80 -5.09 15.93 5.76
C LYS A 80 -4.31 17.01 6.50
N ILE A 81 -3.15 17.36 5.94
CA ILE A 81 -2.18 18.26 6.54
C ILE A 81 -2.89 19.59 6.85
N GLY A 82 -2.95 19.89 8.14
CA GLY A 82 -3.74 20.95 8.77
C GLY A 82 -3.71 20.80 10.29
N GLU A 83 -3.55 19.57 10.80
CA GLU A 83 -3.20 19.29 12.19
C GLU A 83 -1.89 18.48 12.23
N ASP A 84 -0.79 19.19 12.44
CA ASP A 84 0.49 18.60 12.78
C ASP A 84 0.34 17.73 14.03
N ASN A 85 0.83 16.48 13.97
CA ASN A 85 1.35 15.81 15.16
C ASN A 85 2.50 14.89 14.78
N TYR A 86 3.71 15.45 14.90
CA TYR A 86 5.00 14.77 14.89
C TYR A 86 5.23 13.96 16.19
N GLU A 87 4.20 13.31 16.74
CA GLU A 87 4.30 12.63 18.06
C GLU A 87 4.27 11.10 18.00
N ASP A 88 4.09 10.45 16.84
CA ASP A 88 4.04 8.98 16.75
C ASP A 88 5.44 8.31 16.61
N TYR A 89 6.53 8.97 17.03
CA TYR A 89 7.89 8.41 17.06
C TYR A 89 8.54 8.51 18.44
N ASP A 90 7.91 7.92 19.45
CA ASP A 90 8.62 7.34 20.58
C ASP A 90 7.83 6.12 21.04
N ASP A 91 8.15 4.93 20.50
CA ASP A 91 8.19 3.70 21.28
C ASP A 91 8.72 2.49 20.47
N TYR A 92 9.86 1.99 20.98
CA TYR A 92 10.50 0.68 20.78
C TYR A 92 11.31 0.36 19.50
#